data_AF-A0A249P6C8-F1
#
_entry.id   AF-A0A249P6C8-F1
#
_cell.length_a   1.000
_cell.length_b   1.000
_cell.length_c   1.000
_cell.angle_alpha   90.00
_cell.angle_beta   90.00
_cell.angle_gamma   90.00
#
_symmetry.space_group_name_H-M   'P 1'
#
loop_
_entity.id
_entity.type
_entity.pdbx_description
1 polymer ?
#
loop_
_entity_poly.entity_id
_entity_poly.type
_entity_poly.pdbx_seq_one_letter_code
_entity_poly.pdbx_strand_id
1 'polypeptide(L)' 'MERKRPDAEDLVARITWQALSKCLVGEMHVNAARETFFRTAKKKGLLAEPEMSLSSVGRLAK' A
#
# COMPACT_ATOMS: atom_id res chain seq x y z
N MET A 1 12.56 27.90 -4.39
CA MET A 1 12.67 26.58 -3.73
C MET A 1 12.19 25.53 -4.71
N GLU A 2 13.08 24.67 -5.21
CA GLU A 2 12.67 23.51 -6.01
C GLU A 2 11.89 22.53 -5.10
N ARG A 3 10.64 22.24 -5.45
CA ARG A 3 9.88 21.17 -4.81
C ARG A 3 10.51 19.84 -5.24
N LYS A 4 11.41 19.28 -4.43
CA LYS A 4 11.83 17.88 -4.57
C LYS A 4 10.56 17.02 -4.60
N ARG A 5 10.39 16.23 -5.65
CA ARG A 5 9.33 15.22 -5.70
C ARG A 5 9.50 14.31 -4.47
N PRO A 6 8.45 14.05 -3.70
CA PRO A 6 8.55 13.14 -2.57
C PRO A 6 8.95 11.75 -3.08
N ASP A 7 9.89 11.12 -2.36
CA ASP A 7 10.32 9.75 -2.59
C ASP A 7 9.13 8.78 -2.42
N ALA A 8 9.20 7.59 -3.02
CA ALA A 8 8.31 6.47 -2.72
C ALA A 8 8.25 6.18 -1.22
N GLU A 9 9.38 6.26 -0.51
CA GLU A 9 9.45 6.09 0.94
C GLU A 9 8.66 7.19 1.69
N ASP A 10 8.81 8.45 1.28
CA ASP A 10 8.05 9.58 1.84
C ASP A 10 6.54 9.41 1.60
N LEU A 11 6.16 8.92 0.42
CA LEU A 11 4.77 8.66 0.08
C LEU A 11 4.18 7.55 0.95
N VAL A 12 4.91 6.46 1.16
CA VAL A 12 4.49 5.37 2.05
C VAL A 12 4.34 5.88 3.48
N ALA A 13 5.35 6.57 4.01
CA ALA A 13 5.31 7.12 5.38
C ALA A 13 4.09 8.03 5.59
N ARG A 14 3.77 8.91 4.62
CA ARG A 14 2.61 9.79 4.69
C ARG A 14 1.27 9.04 4.67
N ILE A 15 1.14 8.03 3.81
CA ILE A 15 -0.10 7.24 3.72
C ILE A 15 -0.30 6.43 5.01
N THR A 16 0.77 5.82 5.52
CA THR A 16 0.76 5.07 6.77
C THR A 16 0.37 5.97 7.94
N TRP A 17 0.99 7.15 8.05
CA TRP A 17 0.66 8.12 9.10
C TRP A 17 -0.81 8.52 9.07
N GLN A 18 -1.34 8.84 7.88
CA GLN A 18 -2.73 9.25 7.72
C GLN A 18 -3.73 8.13 8.07
N ALA A 19 -3.39 6.87 7.80
CA ALA A 19 -4.23 5.74 8.16
C ALA A 19 -4.17 5.45 9.67
N LEU A 20 -2.98 5.48 10.26
CA LEU A 20 -2.77 5.18 11.69
C LEU A 20 -3.25 6.29 12.62
N SER A 21 -3.13 7.56 12.23
CA SER A 21 -3.58 8.68 13.07
C SER A 21 -5.08 8.58 13.39
N LYS A 22 -5.89 8.17 12.41
CA LYS A 22 -7.33 7.91 12.56
C LYS A 22 -7.64 6.72 13.47
N CYS A 23 -6.76 5.72 13.53
CA CYS A 23 -6.88 4.63 14.49
C CYS A 23 -6.61 5.10 15.92
N LEU A 24 -5.57 5.92 16.11
CA LEU A 24 -5.19 6.41 17.44
C LEU A 24 -6.28 7.27 18.10
N VAL A 25 -7.04 8.03 17.31
CA VAL A 25 -8.17 8.84 17.81
C VAL A 25 -9.50 8.07 17.84
N GLY A 26 -9.51 6.79 17.48
CA GLY A 26 -10.72 5.95 17.49
C GLY A 26 -11.71 6.22 16.34
N GLU A 27 -11.35 7.05 15.36
CA GLU A 27 -12.19 7.34 14.18
C GLU A 27 -12.24 6.19 13.17
N MET A 28 -11.26 5.28 13.20
CA MET A 28 -11.17 4.18 12.25
C MET A 28 -10.60 2.90 12.89
N HIS A 29 -11.25 1.76 12.67
CA HIS A 29 -10.70 0.47 13.06
C HIS A 29 -9.42 0.13 12.29
N VAL A 30 -8.48 -0.56 12.95
CA VAL A 30 -7.19 -0.95 12.37
C VAL A 30 -7.34 -1.74 11.07
N ASN A 31 -8.36 -2.60 10.97
CA ASN A 31 -8.64 -3.36 9.74
C ASN A 31 -9.03 -2.43 8.57
N ALA A 32 -9.87 -1.41 8.81
CA ALA A 32 -10.24 -0.43 7.80
C ALA A 32 -9.06 0.47 7.40
N ALA A 33 -8.19 0.80 8.35
CA ALA A 33 -6.95 1.54 8.09
C ALA A 33 -5.98 0.76 7.21
N ARG A 34 -5.82 -0.55 7.48
CA ARG A 34 -5.03 -1.47 6.65
C ARG A 34 -5.53 -1.49 5.22
N GLU A 35 -6.84 -1.67 5.00
CA GLU A 35 -7.41 -1.65 3.65
C GLU A 35 -7.22 -0.30 2.95
N THR A 36 -7.41 0.80 3.69
CA THR A 36 -7.22 2.16 3.16
C THR A 36 -5.77 2.38 2.73
N PHE A 37 -4.81 1.94 3.53
CA PHE A 37 -3.39 1.95 3.17
C PHE A 37 -3.14 1.16 1.87
N PHE A 38 -3.58 -0.10 1.78
CA PHE A 38 -3.36 -0.93 0.59
C PHE A 38 -3.97 -0.33 -0.67
N ARG A 39 -5.22 0.16 -0.62
CA ARG A 39 -5.86 0.83 -1.77
C ARG A 39 -5.09 2.06 -2.20
N THR A 40 -4.61 2.86 -1.25
CA THR A 40 -3.88 4.11 -1.54
C THR A 40 -2.49 3.83 -2.09
N ALA A 41 -1.77 2.87 -1.51
CA ALA A 41 -0.46 2.44 -1.97
C ALA A 41 -0.54 1.83 -3.39
N LYS A 42 -1.54 0.98 -3.66
CA LYS A 42 -1.80 0.44 -5.00
C LYS A 42 -2.07 1.55 -6.02
N LYS A 43 -2.96 2.49 -5.70
CA LYS A 43 -3.29 3.62 -6.59
C LYS A 43 -2.08 4.49 -6.94
N LYS A 44 -1.10 4.56 -6.04
CA LYS A 44 0.14 5.32 -6.23
C LYS A 44 1.26 4.49 -6.87
N GLY A 45 1.02 3.23 -7.23
CA GLY A 45 2.03 2.34 -7.80
C GLY A 45 3.15 1.98 -6.81
N LEU A 46 2.88 2.08 -5.50
CA LEU A 46 3.87 1.83 -4.43
C LEU A 46 3.90 0.37 -3.99
N LEU A 47 2.92 -0.43 -4.43
CA LEU A 47 2.93 -1.87 -4.21
C LEU A 47 3.47 -2.52 -5.48
N ALA A 48 4.49 -3.36 -5.33
CA ALA A 48 4.87 -4.27 -6.39
C ALA A 48 3.66 -5.13 -6.74
N GLU A 49 3.30 -5.22 -8.02
CA GLU A 49 2.40 -6.29 -8.44
C GLU A 49 3.10 -7.61 -8.14
N PRO A 50 2.40 -8.62 -7.58
CA PRO A 50 3.00 -9.93 -7.50
C PRO A 50 3.37 -10.34 -8.91
N GLU A 51 4.66 -10.57 -9.16
CA GLU A 51 5.09 -11.18 -10.42
C GLU A 51 4.32 -12.50 -10.52
N MET A 52 3.34 -12.56 -11.43
CA MET A 52 2.73 -13.83 -11.81
C MET A 52 3.82 -14.63 -12.52
N SER A 53 4.61 -15.35 -11.73
CA SER A 53 5.50 -16.37 -12.26
C SER A 53 4.63 -17.39 -12.98
N LEU A 54 4.65 -17.35 -14.31
CA LEU A 54 3.98 -18.32 -15.19
C LEU A 54 4.39 -19.77 -14.90
N SER A 55 5.42 -19.99 -14.07
CA SER A 55 5.80 -21.30 -13.51
C SER A 55 4.75 -21.94 -12.59
N SER A 56 3.73 -21.20 -12.13
CA SER A 56 2.68 -21.77 -11.26
C SER A 56 1.48 -22.35 -12.04
N VAL A 57 1.35 -22.06 -13.34
CA VAL A 57 0.24 -22.57 -14.17
C VAL A 57 0.46 -24.04 -14.59
N GLY A 58 1.71 -24.53 -14.52
CA GLY A 58 2.06 -25.91 -14.90
C GLY A 58 1.82 -27.00 -13.85
N ARG A 59 1.35 -26.68 -12.64
CA ARG A 59 1.18 -27.67 -11.54
C ARG A 59 -0.27 -28.06 -11.21
N LEU A 60 -1.24 -27.57 -11.98
CA LEU A 60 -2.67 -27.89 -11.81
C LEU A 60 -3.26 -28.73 -12.97
N ALA A 61 -2.41 -29.22 -13.86
CA ALA A 61 -2.79 -30.24 -14.85
C ALA A 61 -2.02 -31.54 -14.54
N LYS A 62 -2.52 -32.30 -13.56
CA LYS A 62 -2.21 -33.71 -13.42
C LYS A 62 -3.44 -34.46 -12.91
#